data_AF-A0A959NYT9-F1
#
_entry.id   AF-A0A959NYT9-F1
#
_cell.length_a   1.000
_cell.length_b   1.000
_cell.length_c   1.000
_cell.angle_alpha   90.00
_cell.angle_beta   90.00
_cell.angle_gamma   90.00
#
_symmetry.space_group_name_H-M   'P 1'
#
loop_
_entity.id
_entity.type
_entity.pdbx_description
1 polymer ?
#
loop_
_entity_poly.entity_id
_entity_poly.type
_entity_poly.pdbx_seq_one_letter_code
_entity_poly.pdbx_strand_id
1 'polypeptide(L)'
;MNKIKIIVLYRVIQEWRKPVFDRLANKYDLKVYYGPDFPNSKVVSTKKLIHFNTKKLYSLKFSKESSNGLIAMPFSPFLFFNLLIDKPDVIITEGASNLINATIAFLY
;
A
#
# COMPACT_ATOMS: atom_id res chain seq x y z
N MET A 1 0.91 7.11 -26.54
CA MET A 1 1.90 6.46 -25.65
C MET A 1 1.13 5.78 -24.52
N ASN A 2 1.48 4.55 -24.15
CA ASN A 2 0.90 3.92 -22.96
C ASN A 2 1.33 4.70 -21.71
N LYS A 3 0.40 4.96 -20.79
CA LYS A 3 0.74 5.54 -19.50
C LYS A 3 1.57 4.53 -18.71
N ILE A 4 2.61 5.00 -18.02
CA ILE A 4 3.41 4.18 -17.10
C ILE A 4 2.48 3.66 -15.99
N LYS A 5 2.50 2.35 -15.75
CA LYS A 5 1.75 1.66 -14.71
C LYS A 5 2.51 1.68 -13.40
N ILE A 6 1.92 2.31 -12.39
CA ILE A 6 2.53 2.47 -11.09
C ILE A 6 1.68 1.75 -10.04
N ILE A 7 2.32 0.87 -9.27
CA ILE A 7 1.73 0.34 -8.05
C ILE A 7 2.36 1.03 -6.84
N VAL A 8 1.53 1.61 -5.99
CA VAL A 8 1.95 2.08 -4.66
C VAL A 8 1.60 1.03 -3.63
N LEU A 9 2.61 0.49 -2.96
CA LEU A 9 2.51 -0.47 -1.86
C LEU A 9 2.59 0.26 -0.52
N TYR A 10 1.44 0.37 0.14
CA TYR A 10 1.30 1.16 1.35
C TYR A 10 0.51 0.36 2.39
N ARG A 11 0.74 0.55 3.70
CA ARG A 11 0.00 -0.25 4.69
C ARG A 11 -1.49 0.04 4.71
N VAL A 12 -1.86 1.32 4.66
CA VAL A 12 -3.24 1.84 4.74
C VAL A 12 -3.33 3.19 4.03
N ILE A 13 -4.43 3.52 3.38
CA ILE A 13 -4.55 4.79 2.65
C ILE A 13 -4.82 5.95 3.62
N GLN A 14 -3.76 6.47 4.24
CA GLN A 14 -3.87 7.58 5.20
C GLN A 14 -4.46 8.81 4.51
N GLU A 15 -5.36 9.50 5.22
CA GLU A 15 -6.12 10.62 4.64
C GLU A 15 -5.21 11.74 4.13
N TRP A 16 -4.14 12.08 4.84
CA TRP A 16 -3.17 13.09 4.41
C TRP A 16 -2.29 12.65 3.23
N ARG A 17 -2.21 11.36 2.90
CA ARG A 17 -1.50 10.85 1.72
C ARG A 17 -2.37 10.83 0.47
N LYS A 18 -3.69 10.78 0.62
CA LYS A 18 -4.64 10.76 -0.51
C LYS A 18 -4.36 11.82 -1.59
N PRO A 19 -4.09 13.11 -1.27
CA PRO A 19 -3.82 14.12 -2.31
C PRO A 19 -2.55 13.84 -3.13
N VAL A 20 -1.58 13.11 -2.57
CA VAL A 20 -0.38 12.69 -3.31
C VAL A 20 -0.76 11.65 -4.36
N PHE A 21 -1.57 10.66 -3.97
CA PHE A 21 -2.04 9.61 -4.88
C PHE A 21 -2.98 10.16 -5.96
N ASP A 22 -3.87 11.10 -5.62
CA ASP A 22 -4.70 11.80 -6.62
C ASP A 22 -3.83 12.49 -7.70
N ARG A 23 -2.77 13.20 -7.30
CA ARG A 23 -1.86 13.86 -8.24
C ARG A 23 -1.08 12.87 -9.10
N LEU A 24 -0.70 11.72 -8.56
CA LEU A 24 -0.02 10.66 -9.32
C LEU A 24 -0.98 9.99 -10.33
N ALA A 25 -2.22 9.71 -9.93
CA ALA A 25 -3.24 9.09 -10.80
C ALA A 25 -3.62 9.97 -11.99
N ASN A 26 -3.51 11.30 -11.87
CA ASN A 26 -3.74 12.21 -12.99
C ASN A 26 -2.67 12.06 -14.09
N LYS A 27 -1.46 11.63 -13.74
CA LYS A 27 -0.32 11.52 -14.67
C LYS A 27 -0.05 10.09 -15.14
N TYR A 28 -0.31 9.11 -14.28
CA TYR A 28 0.07 7.71 -14.48
C TYR A 28 -1.12 6.77 -14.34
N ASP A 29 -0.99 5.54 -14.82
CA ASP A 29 -1.94 4.48 -14.49
C ASP A 29 -1.62 3.97 -13.08
N LEU A 30 -2.18 4.66 -12.08
CA LEU A 30 -1.90 4.40 -10.67
C LEU A 30 -2.89 3.39 -10.09
N LYS A 31 -2.35 2.39 -9.37
CA LYS A 31 -3.11 1.55 -8.46
C LYS A 31 -2.45 1.52 -7.08
N VAL A 32 -3.23 1.76 -6.03
CA VAL A 32 -2.74 1.72 -4.65
C VAL A 32 -3.10 0.38 -4.01
N TYR A 33 -2.08 -0.41 -3.72
CA TYR A 33 -2.16 -1.65 -2.95
C TYR A 33 -2.07 -1.32 -1.47
N TYR A 34 -3.07 -1.76 -0.70
CA TYR A 34 -3.13 -1.47 0.72
C TYR A 34 -3.62 -2.64 1.56
N GLY A 35 -3.15 -2.69 2.81
CA GLY A 35 -3.52 -3.69 3.79
C GLY A 35 -4.76 -3.32 4.60
N PRO A 36 -5.00 -4.03 5.71
CA PRO A 36 -6.13 -3.77 6.57
C PRO A 36 -5.82 -2.68 7.61
N ASP A 37 -6.88 -2.07 8.14
CA ASP A 37 -6.77 -1.07 9.20
C ASP A 37 -6.35 -1.70 10.53
N PHE A 38 -5.66 -0.90 11.35
CA PHE A 38 -5.33 -1.22 12.75
C PHE A 38 -6.17 -0.29 13.64
N PRO A 39 -7.31 -0.78 14.19
CA PRO A 39 -8.18 0.01 15.04
C PRO A 39 -7.45 0.63 16.23
N ASN A 40 -7.95 1.77 16.73
CA ASN A 40 -7.36 2.51 17.85
C ASN A 40 -5.91 2.99 17.58
N SER A 41 -5.55 3.16 16.30
CA SER A 41 -4.25 3.66 15.90
C SER A 41 -4.35 4.68 14.76
N LYS A 42 -3.23 5.33 14.43
CA LYS A 42 -3.10 6.22 13.25
C LYS A 42 -3.00 5.44 11.93
N VAL A 43 -2.87 4.11 11.98
CA VAL A 43 -2.70 3.24 10.83
C VAL A 43 -4.07 2.75 10.37
N VAL A 44 -4.85 3.70 9.85
CA VAL A 44 -6.20 3.48 9.31
C VAL A 44 -6.34 4.12 7.93
N SER A 45 -7.13 3.49 7.08
CA SER A 45 -7.45 3.98 5.74
C SER A 45 -8.53 5.06 5.83
N THR A 46 -8.47 6.02 4.90
CA THR A 46 -9.47 7.06 4.78
C THR A 46 -10.85 6.47 4.46
N LYS A 47 -11.89 7.08 5.04
CA LYS A 47 -13.29 6.81 4.69
C LYS A 47 -13.81 7.77 3.62
N LYS A 48 -13.01 8.76 3.21
CA LYS A 48 -13.38 9.72 2.16
C LYS A 48 -13.36 9.04 0.79
N LEU A 49 -14.10 9.60 -0.14
CA LEU A 49 -14.15 9.14 -1.54
C LEU A 49 -12.75 9.15 -2.16
N ILE A 50 -12.39 8.05 -2.83
CA ILE A 50 -11.12 7.85 -3.52
C ILE A 50 -11.36 7.91 -5.03
N HIS A 51 -10.54 8.67 -5.76
CA HIS A 51 -10.66 8.86 -7.21
C HIS A 51 -9.60 8.10 -8.02
N PHE A 52 -8.82 7.24 -7.38
CA PHE A 52 -7.79 6.41 -8.00
C PHE A 52 -8.07 4.92 -7.76
N ASN A 53 -7.49 4.06 -8.60
CA ASN A 53 -7.68 2.63 -8.46
C ASN A 53 -7.02 2.13 -7.18
N THR A 54 -7.70 1.23 -6.47
CA THR A 54 -7.16 0.62 -5.25
C THR A 54 -7.35 -0.89 -5.26
N LYS A 55 -6.50 -1.59 -4.52
CA LYS A 55 -6.64 -3.02 -4.26
C LYS A 55 -6.32 -3.29 -2.80
N LYS A 56 -7.33 -3.76 -2.07
CA LYS A 56 -7.12 -4.22 -0.70
C LYS A 56 -6.51 -5.62 -0.73
N LEU A 57 -5.31 -5.76 -0.18
CA LEU A 57 -4.59 -7.01 -0.12
C LEU A 57 -5.12 -7.88 1.03
N TYR A 58 -5.34 -9.15 0.75
CA TYR A 58 -5.54 -10.14 1.81
C TYR A 58 -4.24 -10.24 2.62
N SER A 59 -4.31 -9.83 3.88
CA SER A 59 -3.11 -9.65 4.70
C SER A 59 -3.33 -10.11 6.14
N LEU A 60 -2.33 -10.77 6.69
CA LEU A 60 -2.22 -11.07 8.11
C LEU A 60 -1.77 -9.82 8.87
N LYS A 61 -2.36 -9.55 10.03
CA LYS A 61 -2.03 -8.39 10.87
C LYS A 61 -1.03 -8.79 11.94
N PHE A 62 0.20 -8.29 11.85
CA PHE A 62 1.13 -8.35 12.97
C PHE A 62 1.11 -7.01 13.69
N SER A 63 0.75 -7.03 14.97
CA SER A 63 0.80 -5.86 15.82
C SER A 63 1.44 -6.16 17.17
N LYS A 64 2.33 -5.29 17.63
CA LYS A 64 3.00 -5.42 18.92
C LYS A 64 3.24 -4.04 19.53
N GLU A 65 3.03 -3.90 20.83
CA GLU A 65 3.42 -2.70 21.55
C GLU A 65 4.94 -2.66 21.74
N SER A 66 5.52 -1.48 21.55
CA SER A 66 6.94 -1.21 21.78
C SER A 66 7.10 0.07 22.60
N SER A 67 8.31 0.32 23.09
CA SER A 67 8.66 1.57 23.77
C SER A 67 8.38 2.81 22.90
N ASN A 68 8.35 2.66 21.58
CA ASN A 68 8.09 3.73 20.61
C ASN A 68 6.65 3.73 20.08
N GLY A 69 5.75 2.99 20.72
CA GLY A 69 4.33 2.87 20.34
C GLY A 69 4.01 1.59 19.56
N LEU A 70 2.85 1.58 18.91
CA LEU A 70 2.32 0.41 18.21
C LEU A 70 3.11 0.12 16.93
N ILE A 71 3.73 -1.06 16.88
CA ILE A 71 4.22 -1.65 15.65
C ILE A 71 3.03 -2.28 14.95
N ALA A 72 2.74 -1.85 13.73
CA ALA A 72 1.63 -2.34 12.90
C ALA A 72 2.17 -2.72 11.52
N MET A 73 2.35 -4.02 11.29
CA MET A 73 2.99 -4.58 10.11
C MET A 73 2.07 -5.60 9.45
N PRO A 74 1.37 -5.23 8.37
CA PRO A 74 0.62 -6.19 7.58
C PRO A 74 1.55 -7.03 6.72
N PHE A 75 1.23 -8.32 6.55
CA PHE A 75 1.92 -9.22 5.62
C PHE A 75 0.90 -9.76 4.61
N SER A 76 1.16 -9.55 3.33
CA SER A 76 0.27 -9.94 2.23
C SER A 76 0.87 -11.14 1.47
N PRO A 77 0.54 -12.40 1.83
CA PRO A 77 1.21 -13.59 1.26
C PRO A 77 1.02 -13.72 -0.25
N PHE A 78 -0.08 -13.21 -0.80
CA PHE A 78 -0.36 -13.25 -2.23
C PHE A 78 0.13 -12.02 -3.00
N LEU A 79 0.94 -11.16 -2.39
CA LEU A 79 1.41 -9.93 -3.03
C LEU A 79 2.20 -10.20 -4.32
N PHE A 80 3.12 -11.18 -4.29
CA PHE A 80 3.93 -11.52 -5.46
C PHE A 80 3.07 -11.87 -6.69
N PHE A 81 2.05 -12.72 -6.51
CA PHE A 81 1.11 -13.08 -7.59
C PHE A 81 0.27 -11.89 -8.06
N ASN A 82 -0.14 -11.02 -7.13
CA ASN A 82 -0.85 -9.79 -7.48
C ASN A 82 -0.01 -8.84 -8.34
N LEU A 83 1.32 -8.83 -8.16
CA LEU A 83 2.24 -8.06 -8.99
C LEU A 83 2.43 -8.72 -10.37
N LEU A 84 2.58 -10.05 -10.44
CA LEU A 84 2.65 -10.79 -11.71
C LEU A 84 1.40 -10.61 -12.59
N ILE A 85 0.22 -10.49 -11.99
CA ILE A 85 -1.04 -10.25 -12.72
C ILE A 85 -1.09 -8.81 -13.24
N ASP A 86 -0.79 -7.83 -12.37
CA ASP A 86 -0.96 -6.41 -12.72
C ASP A 86 0.19 -5.86 -13.59
N LYS A 87 1.37 -6.49 -13.53
CA LYS A 87 2.57 -6.17 -14.31
C LYS A 87 2.91 -4.68 -14.30
N PRO A 88 3.19 -4.09 -13.12
CA PRO A 88 3.56 -2.67 -13.02
C PRO A 88 4.92 -2.41 -13.68
N ASP A 89 5.09 -1.20 -14.20
CA ASP A 89 6.39 -0.69 -14.66
C ASP A 89 7.23 -0.17 -13.49
N VAL A 90 6.57 0.39 -12.47
CA VAL A 90 7.20 0.95 -11.26
C VAL A 90 6.41 0.56 -10.02
N ILE A 91 7.13 0.14 -8.98
CA ILE A 91 6.56 -0.11 -7.66
C ILE A 91 7.14 0.89 -6.66
N ILE A 92 6.28 1.64 -5.97
CA ILE A 92 6.66 2.56 -4.90
C ILE A 92 6.27 1.91 -3.57
N THR A 93 7.23 1.73 -2.67
CA THR A 93 7.00 1.11 -1.36
C THR A 93 7.02 2.12 -0.23
N GLU A 94 6.26 1.86 0.82
CA GLU A 94 6.46 2.49 2.14
C GLU A 94 7.79 2.00 2.76
N GLY A 95 8.35 2.79 3.68
CA GLY A 95 9.55 2.43 4.44
C GLY A 95 9.35 1.28 5.44
N ALA A 96 10.20 1.25 6.48
CA ALA A 96 10.39 0.11 7.38
C ALA A 96 9.10 -0.52 7.96
N SER A 97 8.02 0.23 8.08
CA SER A 97 6.78 -0.31 8.62
C SER A 97 6.06 -1.30 7.70
N ASN A 98 6.32 -1.28 6.39
CA ASN A 98 5.80 -2.24 5.41
C ASN A 98 6.89 -3.18 4.87
N LEU A 99 7.97 -3.37 5.65
CA LEU A 99 9.22 -3.98 5.18
C LEU A 99 9.00 -5.35 4.53
N ILE A 100 8.19 -6.23 5.12
CA ILE A 100 7.95 -7.57 4.57
C ILE A 100 7.37 -7.48 3.14
N ASN A 101 6.35 -6.66 2.95
CA ASN A 101 5.73 -6.48 1.64
C ASN A 101 6.66 -5.75 0.66
N ALA A 102 7.47 -4.81 1.16
CA ALA A 102 8.47 -4.13 0.35
C ALA A 102 9.56 -5.09 -0.15
N THR A 103 9.99 -6.04 0.68
CA THR A 103 10.93 -7.10 0.29
C THR A 103 10.31 -8.01 -0.79
N ILE A 104 9.05 -8.41 -0.64
CA ILE A 104 8.36 -9.20 -1.68
C ILE A 104 8.31 -8.44 -3.01
N ALA A 105 8.04 -7.13 -2.95
CA ALA A 105 7.99 -6.29 -4.14
C ALA A 105 9.36 -6.03 -4.77
N PHE A 106 10.43 -6.05 -3.98
CA PHE A 106 11.80 -5.96 -4.49
C PHE A 106 12.24 -7.24 -5.21
N LEU A 107 11.74 -8.41 -4.77
CA LEU A 107 12.03 -9.71 -5.39
C LEU A 107 11.19 -10.01 -6.63
N TYR A 108 10.08 -9.30 -6.81
CA TYR A 108 9.25 -9.33 -8.01
C TYR A 108 9.96 -8.61 -9.16
#